data_AF-A0A3A9ECJ7-F1
#
_entry.id   AF-A0A3A9ECJ7-F1
#
_cell.length_a   1.000
_cell.length_b   1.000
_cell.length_c   1.000
_cell.angle_alpha   90.00
_cell.angle_beta   90.00
_cell.angle_gamma   90.00
#
_symmetry.space_group_name_H-M   'P 1'
#
loop_
_entity.id
_entity.type
_entity.pdbx_description
1 polymer ?
#
loop_
_entity_poly.entity_id
_entity_poly.type
_entity_poly.pdbx_seq_one_letter_code
_entity_poly.pdbx_strand_id
1 'polypeptide(L)'
;MLGMALHVSEAWLMGFDVPMERNSSYFLDSSEEIHELLDYYHRLNHTGQKEAIKRIKELSHLEIYTGKEEEPSNLILAAHECKDATKEGIEEDIALIKHRLKKLERRNSFELPGTHS
;
A
#
# COMPACT_ATOMS: atom_id res chain seq x y z
N MET A 1 -26.22 -5.20 -31.95
CA MET A 1 -25.00 -4.95 -32.77
C MET A 1 -24.17 -6.22 -32.78
N LEU A 2 -23.98 -6.83 -33.95
CA LEU A 2 -23.36 -8.17 -34.08
C LEU A 2 -21.89 -8.21 -33.60
N GLY A 3 -21.14 -7.13 -33.84
CA GLY A 3 -19.74 -7.03 -33.39
C GLY A 3 -19.56 -6.99 -31.87
N MET A 4 -20.55 -6.55 -31.09
CA MET A 4 -20.49 -6.60 -29.62
C MET A 4 -20.69 -8.02 -29.08
N ALA A 5 -21.60 -8.79 -29.69
CA ALA A 5 -21.89 -10.16 -29.28
C ALA A 5 -20.72 -11.12 -29.57
N LEU A 6 -19.93 -10.83 -30.61
CA LEU A 6 -18.79 -11.64 -31.04
C LEU A 6 -17.43 -11.07 -30.58
N HIS A 7 -17.41 -9.92 -29.91
CA HIS A 7 -16.19 -9.19 -29.54
C HIS A 7 -15.26 -8.85 -30.72
N VAL A 8 -15.86 -8.62 -31.90
CA VAL A 8 -15.17 -8.31 -33.16
C VAL A 8 -15.43 -6.87 -33.57
N SER A 9 -14.46 -6.21 -34.21
CA SER A 9 -14.61 -4.85 -34.73
C SER A 9 -15.59 -4.80 -35.91
N GLU A 10 -16.47 -3.79 -35.97
CA GLU A 10 -17.40 -3.64 -37.11
C GLU A 10 -16.66 -3.42 -38.42
N ALA A 11 -15.55 -2.68 -38.40
CA ALA A 11 -14.73 -2.45 -39.58
C ALA A 11 -14.14 -3.74 -40.16
N TRP A 12 -13.73 -4.68 -39.30
CA TRP A 12 -13.31 -6.01 -39.76
C TRP A 12 -14.47 -6.81 -40.38
N LEU A 13 -15.67 -6.77 -39.78
CA LEU A 13 -16.89 -7.41 -40.35
C LEU A 13 -17.29 -6.81 -41.70
N MET A 14 -16.90 -5.56 -41.96
CA MET A 14 -17.10 -4.88 -43.24
C MET A 14 -15.97 -5.17 -44.26
N GLY A 15 -14.98 -5.98 -43.89
CA GLY A 15 -13.87 -6.38 -44.77
C GLY A 15 -12.72 -5.38 -44.85
N PHE A 16 -12.64 -4.40 -43.93
CA PHE A 16 -11.48 -3.53 -43.83
C PHE A 16 -10.27 -4.27 -43.23
N ASP A 17 -9.06 -3.90 -43.67
CA ASP A 17 -7.80 -4.43 -43.14
C ASP A 17 -7.46 -3.77 -41.80
N VAL A 18 -8.15 -4.24 -40.75
CA VAL A 18 -7.99 -3.81 -39.37
C VAL A 18 -7.99 -5.04 -38.45
N PRO A 19 -7.52 -4.95 -37.20
CA PRO A 19 -7.59 -6.08 -36.28
C PRO A 19 -9.03 -6.60 -36.08
N MET A 20 -9.16 -7.93 -36.08
CA MET A 20 -10.44 -8.63 -35.87
C MET A 20 -10.99 -8.35 -34.48
N GLU A 21 -10.14 -8.52 -33.48
CA GLU A 21 -10.47 -8.23 -32.09
C GLU A 21 -10.65 -6.73 -31.91
N ARG A 22 -11.68 -6.34 -31.15
CA ARG A 22 -11.70 -4.98 -30.61
C ARG A 22 -10.52 -4.86 -29.67
N ASN A 23 -9.75 -3.78 -29.79
CA ASN A 23 -8.77 -3.44 -28.78
C ASN A 23 -9.54 -3.14 -27.49
N SER A 24 -9.76 -4.16 -26.65
CA SER A 24 -10.55 -4.08 -25.42
C SER A 24 -9.79 -3.42 -24.28
N SER A 25 -8.56 -2.94 -24.56
CA SER A 25 -7.68 -2.19 -23.67
C SER A 25 -8.32 -0.97 -22.99
N TYR A 26 -9.53 -0.57 -23.36
CA TYR A 26 -10.23 0.58 -22.80
C TYR A 26 -11.38 0.22 -21.85
N PHE A 27 -11.72 -1.06 -21.73
CA PHE A 27 -12.60 -1.52 -20.66
C PHE A 27 -11.74 -1.90 -19.48
N LEU A 28 -11.08 -0.88 -18.91
CA LEU A 28 -10.93 -0.86 -17.46
C LEU A 28 -12.35 -1.05 -16.94
N ASP A 29 -12.59 -2.17 -16.28
CA ASP A 29 -13.78 -2.36 -15.47
C ASP A 29 -13.92 -1.07 -14.66
N SER A 30 -14.96 -0.30 -14.97
CA SER A 30 -15.14 1.07 -14.50
C SER A 30 -15.56 1.00 -13.04
N SER A 31 -14.62 0.57 -12.20
CA SER A 31 -14.80 0.51 -10.77
C SER A 31 -14.96 1.95 -10.27
N GLU A 32 -15.81 2.14 -9.26
CA GLU A 32 -16.09 3.46 -8.70
C GLU A 32 -14.78 4.14 -8.23
N GLU A 33 -13.83 3.33 -7.76
CA GLU A 33 -12.49 3.74 -7.32
C GLU A 33 -11.63 4.30 -8.47
N ILE A 34 -11.71 3.73 -9.68
CA ILE A 34 -10.99 4.26 -10.85
C ILE A 34 -11.57 5.61 -11.26
N HIS A 35 -12.90 5.76 -11.20
CA HIS A 35 -13.56 7.04 -11.48
C HIS A 35 -13.18 8.11 -10.46
N GLU A 36 -13.16 7.77 -9.17
CA GLU A 36 -12.76 8.66 -8.09
C GLU A 36 -11.29 9.09 -8.24
N LEU A 37 -10.38 8.14 -8.49
CA LEU A 37 -8.97 8.42 -8.73
C LEU A 37 -8.78 9.41 -9.89
N LEU A 38 -9.51 9.19 -10.98
CA LEU A 38 -9.42 10.02 -12.18
C LEU A 38 -10.00 11.43 -11.95
N ASP A 39 -11.09 11.58 -11.20
CA ASP A 39 -11.65 12.90 -10.83
C ASP A 39 -10.63 13.71 -10.01
N TYR A 40 -10.05 13.12 -8.97
CA TYR A 40 -9.03 13.81 -8.17
C TYR A 40 -7.79 14.14 -9.00
N TYR A 41 -7.33 13.23 -9.87
CA TYR A 41 -6.16 13.45 -10.71
C TYR A 41 -6.35 14.65 -11.67
N HIS A 42 -7.56 14.82 -12.24
CA HIS A 42 -7.86 15.94 -13.13
C HIS A 42 -7.96 17.29 -12.40
N ARG A 43 -8.23 17.30 -11.10
CA ARG A 43 -8.23 18.53 -10.29
C ARG A 43 -6.81 19.02 -9.96
N LEU A 44 -5.80 18.15 -10.07
CA LEU A 44 -4.40 18.49 -9.82
C LEU A 44 -3.79 19.24 -11.01
N ASN A 45 -2.87 20.16 -10.72
CA ASN A 45 -2.02 20.76 -11.73
C ASN A 45 -0.89 19.79 -12.14
N HIS A 46 -0.12 20.16 -13.17
CA HIS A 46 0.97 19.33 -13.69
C HIS A 46 2.00 18.87 -12.62
N THR A 47 2.33 19.71 -11.65
CA THR A 47 3.24 19.33 -10.55
C THR A 47 2.58 18.30 -9.64
N GLY A 48 1.33 18.53 -9.25
CA GLY A 48 0.56 17.61 -8.41
C GLY A 48 0.34 16.26 -9.07
N GLN A 49 0.04 16.24 -10.37
CA GLN A 49 -0.11 15.02 -11.17
C GLN A 49 1.16 14.16 -11.18
N LYS A 50 2.33 14.79 -11.34
CA LYS A 50 3.62 14.08 -11.29
C LYS A 50 3.88 13.45 -9.93
N GLU A 51 3.58 14.17 -8.84
CA GLU A 51 3.75 13.63 -7.49
C GLU A 51 2.73 12.52 -7.22
N ALA A 52 1.48 12.66 -7.66
CA ALA A 52 0.45 11.64 -7.53
C ALA A 52 0.89 10.32 -8.21
N ILE A 53 1.37 10.39 -9.46
CA ILE A 53 1.92 9.23 -10.18
C ILE A 53 3.09 8.63 -9.40
N LYS A 54 4.00 9.46 -8.89
CA LYS A 54 5.14 9.00 -8.10
C LYS A 54 4.68 8.23 -6.87
N ARG A 55 3.67 8.71 -6.13
CA ARG A 55 3.13 8.01 -4.96
C ARG A 55 2.45 6.70 -5.31
N ILE A 56 1.64 6.68 -6.37
CA ILE A 56 1.03 5.44 -6.87
C ILE A 56 2.13 4.42 -7.19
N LYS A 57 3.21 4.86 -7.83
CA LYS A 57 4.38 4.01 -8.12
C LYS A 57 5.09 3.56 -6.84
N GLU A 58 5.31 4.43 -5.86
CA GLU A 58 5.91 4.03 -4.58
C GLU A 58 5.07 2.95 -3.88
N LEU A 59 3.75 3.14 -3.83
CA LEU A 59 2.81 2.19 -3.22
C LEU A 59 2.83 0.83 -3.92
N SER A 60 2.96 0.79 -5.25
CA SER A 60 3.00 -0.46 -6.01
C SER A 60 4.24 -1.32 -5.78
N HIS A 61 5.25 -0.83 -5.04
CA HIS A 61 6.42 -1.62 -4.65
C HIS A 61 6.32 -2.16 -3.22
N LEU A 62 5.32 -1.71 -2.45
CA LEU A 62 5.15 -2.13 -1.07
C LEU A 62 4.29 -3.38 -1.03
N GLU A 63 4.85 -4.48 -0.54
CA GLU A 63 4.19 -5.78 -0.47
C GLU A 63 2.89 -5.74 0.35
N ILE A 64 2.76 -4.83 1.31
CA ILE A 64 1.51 -4.63 2.07
C ILE A 64 0.33 -4.12 1.22
N TYR A 65 0.60 -3.54 0.04
CA TYR A 65 -0.42 -3.03 -0.89
C TYR A 65 -0.51 -3.83 -2.19
N THR A 66 0.36 -4.83 -2.39
CA THR A 66 0.39 -5.66 -3.61
C THR A 66 0.39 -7.16 -3.33
N GLY A 67 0.61 -7.56 -2.07
CA GLY A 67 0.48 -8.94 -1.62
C GLY A 67 -0.97 -9.39 -1.76
N LYS A 68 -1.17 -10.63 -2.21
CA LYS A 68 -2.50 -11.26 -2.15
C LYS A 68 -2.89 -11.34 -0.67
N GLU A 69 -4.13 -11.02 -0.36
CA GLU A 69 -4.69 -11.09 1.00
C GLU A 69 -4.60 -12.54 1.51
N GLU A 70 -3.45 -12.92 2.05
CA GLU A 70 -3.29 -14.10 2.89
C GLU A 70 -3.20 -13.63 4.34
N GLU A 71 -4.20 -14.05 5.11
CA GLU A 71 -4.47 -13.94 6.55
C GLU A 71 -3.49 -13.18 7.47
N PRO A 72 -4.01 -12.43 8.46
CA PRO A 72 -3.27 -11.46 9.24
C PRO A 72 -2.34 -12.14 10.24
N SER A 73 -1.16 -12.53 9.79
CA SER A 73 -0.11 -13.01 10.65
C SER A 73 1.23 -12.65 10.05
N ASN A 74 1.57 -11.37 10.12
CA ASN A 74 2.83 -10.92 10.70
C ASN A 74 2.86 -9.40 10.71
N LEU A 75 2.81 -8.87 11.92
CA LEU A 75 3.14 -7.49 12.25
C LEU A 75 4.63 -7.28 11.92
N ILE A 76 4.99 -7.09 10.65
CA ILE A 76 6.37 -6.74 10.30
C ILE A 76 6.54 -5.26 10.62
N LEU A 77 7.04 -5.03 11.84
CA LEU A 77 7.68 -3.78 12.25
C LEU A 77 8.70 -3.35 11.19
N ALA A 78 8.33 -2.40 10.34
CA ALA A 78 9.27 -1.80 9.41
C ALA A 78 10.23 -0.84 10.16
N ALA A 79 11.35 -1.39 10.62
CA ALA A 79 12.61 -0.66 10.84
C ALA A 79 13.87 -1.54 10.59
N HIS A 80 13.73 -2.86 10.41
CA HIS A 80 14.88 -3.76 10.27
C HIS A 80 14.71 -4.71 9.09
N GLU A 81 15.24 -4.34 7.94
CA GLU A 81 16.01 -5.30 7.13
C GLU A 81 17.49 -4.92 7.23
N CYS A 82 17.98 -4.67 8.45
CA CYS A 82 19.42 -4.57 8.68
C CYS A 82 19.96 -6.01 8.65
N LYS A 83 20.48 -6.42 7.48
CA LYS A 83 21.09 -7.74 7.26
C LYS A 83 22.33 -7.99 8.13
N ASP A 84 22.75 -7.01 8.92
CA ASP A 84 23.97 -7.01 9.73
C ASP A 84 23.70 -6.84 11.25
N ALA A 85 22.51 -7.21 11.74
CA ALA A 85 22.28 -7.23 13.19
C ALA A 85 23.16 -8.30 13.87
N THR A 86 24.28 -7.89 14.46
CA THR A 86 25.09 -8.76 15.31
C THR A 86 24.30 -9.09 16.58
N LYS A 87 24.55 -10.29 17.14
CA LYS A 87 23.90 -10.72 18.40
C LYS A 87 24.11 -9.71 19.53
N GLU A 88 25.25 -9.03 19.52
CA GLU A 88 25.63 -7.98 20.47
C GLU A 88 24.73 -6.74 20.36
N GLY A 89 24.43 -6.27 19.14
CA GLY A 89 23.56 -5.10 18.95
C GLY A 89 22.13 -5.35 19.45
N ILE A 90 21.62 -6.57 19.26
CA ILE A 90 20.31 -6.97 19.78
C ILE A 90 20.31 -6.99 21.32
N GLU A 91 21.39 -7.47 21.94
CA GLU A 91 21.53 -7.51 23.40
C GLU A 91 21.62 -6.11 24.02
N GLU A 92 22.34 -5.18 23.38
CA GLU A 92 22.45 -3.78 23.81
C GLU A 92 21.08 -3.08 23.77
N ASP A 93 20.33 -3.27 22.70
CA ASP A 93 18.98 -2.71 22.55
C ASP A 93 18.02 -3.27 23.61
N ILE A 94 18.07 -4.58 23.87
CA ILE A 94 17.29 -5.22 24.92
C ILE A 94 17.67 -4.66 26.30
N ALA A 95 18.96 -4.43 26.56
CA ALA A 95 19.43 -3.87 27.83
C ALA A 95 18.91 -2.44 28.04
N LEU A 96 18.88 -1.62 26.99
CA LEU A 96 18.33 -0.27 27.02
C LEU A 96 16.82 -0.28 27.33
N ILE A 97 16.07 -1.18 26.70
CA ILE A 97 14.63 -1.34 26.93
C ILE A 97 14.37 -1.75 28.38
N LYS A 98 15.08 -2.76 28.89
CA LYS A 98 14.97 -3.19 30.29
C LYS A 98 15.30 -2.08 31.28
N HIS A 99 16.32 -1.27 30.99
CA HIS A 99 16.67 -0.12 31.82
C HIS A 99 15.54 0.92 31.88
N ARG A 100 14.92 1.24 30.73
CA ARG A 100 13.81 2.19 30.65
C ARG A 100 12.57 1.69 31.39
N LEU A 101 12.26 0.40 31.28
CA LEU A 101 11.18 -0.24 32.02
C LEU A 101 11.41 -0.15 33.54
N LYS A 102 12.61 -0.49 34.00
CA LYS A 102 12.97 -0.36 35.43
C LYS A 102 12.89 1.09 35.94
N LYS A 103 13.15 2.08 35.08
CA LYS A 103 13.00 3.51 35.40
C LYS A 103 11.52 3.93 35.43
N LEU A 104 10.65 3.28 34.68
CA LEU A 104 9.20 3.50 34.71
C LEU A 104 8.58 2.87 35.95
N GLU A 105 8.92 1.62 36.26
CA GLU A 105 8.44 0.92 37.47
C GLU A 105 8.79 1.69 38.74
N ARG A 106 10.03 2.18 38.85
CA ARG A 106 10.46 3.01 39.99
C ARG A 106 9.71 4.33 40.12
N ARG A 107 9.30 4.92 39.00
CA ARG A 107 8.47 6.14 39.01
C ARG A 107 7.04 5.82 39.44
N ASN A 108 6.47 4.73 38.95
CA ASN A 108 5.13 4.29 39.31
C ASN A 108 5.02 3.89 40.79
N SER A 109 6.08 3.31 41.37
CA SER A 109 6.12 2.98 42.80
C SER A 109 6.29 4.19 43.73
N PHE A 110 6.61 5.38 43.22
CA PHE A 110 6.76 6.60 44.03
C PHE A 110 5.45 7.40 44.15
N GLU A 111 4.43 7.06 43.35
CA GLU A 111 3.13 7.77 43.32
C GLU A 111 2.03 7.14 44.19
N LEU A 112 2.37 6.36 45.23
CA LEU A 112 1.40 6.00 46.29
C LEU A 112 1.66 6.79 47.58
N PRO A 113 1.21 8.06 47.70
CA PRO A 113 1.03 8.68 48.99
C PRO A 113 -0.17 8.02 49.69
N GLY A 114 0.06 7.55 50.92
CA GLY A 114 -0.92 6.81 51.71
C GLY A 114 -2.28 7.49 51.81
N THR A 115 -3.33 6.74 51.50
CA THR A 115 -4.66 7.01 52.03
C THR A 115 -4.66 6.62 53.51
N HIS A 116 -4.26 7.53 54.38
CA HIS A 116 -4.63 7.47 55.79
C HIS A 116 -6.12 7.84 55.90
N SER A 117 -6.95 6.85 56.24
CA SER A 117 -8.23 7.04 56.93
C SER A 117 -8.03 6.90 58.43
#